data_AF-A0AAV6N8B0-F1
#
_entry.id   AF-A0AAV6N8B0-F1
#
_cell.length_a   1.000
_cell.length_b   1.000
_cell.length_c   1.000
_cell.angle_alpha   90.00
_cell.angle_beta   90.00
_cell.angle_gamma   90.00
#
_symmetry.space_group_name_H-M   'P 1'
#
loop_
_entity.id
_entity.type
_entity.pdbx_description
1 polymer ?
#
loop_
_entity_poly.entity_id
_entity_poly.type
_entity_poly.pdbx_seq_one_letter_code
_entity_poly.pdbx_strand_id
1 'polypeptide(L)'
;MKLGRPEVDNGCLLQPPDPDEPWDFELPSSSTSNTPIFHNQAFNLQSSNEFAYSVDHVNDLLESSTDDTTNGDELQVHVGNERSKDVDDHGLTLISLLFECSVAISVDNLVEAHRMLLELTQMASPYGQSSAERVVTYFAAAMSSRVINSILGICSPLLDYKSISNSFQIFNNVSPLIKFAHLASNQTILESLSQCVDPIHIIDLDIMQGIQWPPLFQALTTKMDDSCSRHVRITAMGTTMELLLDTGKQLSNIARQLGLSFEYNPIATKVGKVDISMVKLRQGEMVVVNWVRHCLYDATGSDWKTLGLIQQLGPKVFTFVEQDMCHGGSYLDRFVSSLHYYSAIFDSLGACLSSNDSNRNQVEHNILYREINNILAIGGSARSGEEKLKEWRSELRKCLMEVPMSANSMAQAWLMLNMQSNNQGFSLVQGEGGALKLRWKDTSLYTASSWTRCNVGVA
;
A
#
# COMPACT_ATOMS: atom_id res chain seq x y z
N MET A 1 39.19 51.62 -23.71
CA MET A 1 38.52 52.93 -23.78
C MET A 1 37.03 52.72 -23.51
N LYS A 2 36.52 53.39 -22.46
CA LYS A 2 35.14 53.74 -22.04
C LYS A 2 33.95 52.92 -22.61
N LEU A 3 33.20 52.14 -21.80
CA LEU A 3 32.23 52.48 -20.72
C LEU A 3 30.81 52.79 -21.22
N GLY A 4 29.82 52.06 -20.68
CA GLY A 4 28.39 52.40 -20.70
C GLY A 4 27.47 51.29 -20.16
N ARG A 5 27.18 51.31 -18.85
CA ARG A 5 26.10 50.59 -18.14
C ARG A 5 24.73 51.29 -18.36
N PRO A 6 23.61 50.65 -17.96
CA PRO A 6 22.92 51.06 -16.71
C PRO A 6 22.57 49.84 -15.83
N GLU A 7 22.99 49.81 -14.56
CA GLU A 7 22.26 50.23 -13.34
C GLU A 7 21.34 49.13 -12.77
N VAL A 8 21.81 48.56 -11.66
CA VAL A 8 21.13 47.61 -10.77
C VAL A 8 20.95 48.35 -9.45
N ASP A 9 19.72 48.40 -8.97
CA ASP A 9 19.33 49.04 -7.72
C ASP A 9 19.63 48.11 -6.53
N ASN A 10 20.21 48.66 -5.47
CA ASN A 10 20.66 47.95 -4.28
C ASN A 10 20.05 48.64 -3.05
N GLY A 11 19.41 47.88 -2.15
CA GLY A 11 19.13 48.40 -0.81
C GLY A 11 18.22 47.53 0.06
N CYS A 12 18.78 46.53 0.74
CA CYS A 12 18.85 46.45 2.22
C CYS A 12 19.18 45.03 2.68
N LEU A 13 20.45 44.86 3.06
CA LEU A 13 20.96 43.72 3.82
C LEU A 13 20.56 43.88 5.30
N LEU A 14 20.04 42.81 5.88
CA LEU A 14 19.75 42.68 7.31
C LEU A 14 21.05 42.69 8.12
N GLN A 15 21.13 43.55 9.14
CA GLN A 15 22.13 43.48 10.21
C GLN A 15 21.59 42.62 11.38
N PRO A 16 22.46 41.94 12.15
CA PRO A 16 22.04 41.22 13.35
C PRO A 16 21.77 42.18 14.53
N PRO A 17 20.89 41.83 15.48
CA PRO A 17 20.48 42.71 16.57
C PRO A 17 21.52 42.82 17.71
N ASP A 18 21.48 43.96 18.40
CA ASP A 18 22.35 44.38 19.51
C ASP A 18 21.98 43.65 20.82
N PRO A 19 22.92 43.22 21.70
CA PRO A 19 22.62 42.33 22.83
C PRO A 19 21.98 42.98 24.07
N ASP A 20 21.82 44.30 24.13
CA ASP A 20 21.55 45.03 25.39
C ASP A 20 20.20 45.81 25.44
N GLU A 21 19.19 45.46 24.63
CA GLU A 21 17.87 46.12 24.69
C GLU A 21 16.81 45.31 25.49
N PRO A 22 16.19 45.89 26.53
CA PRO A 22 15.17 45.22 27.35
C PRO A 22 13.79 45.23 26.65
N TRP A 23 13.12 44.06 26.64
CA TRP A 23 11.85 43.84 25.96
C TRP A 23 10.66 44.14 26.88
N ASP A 24 10.02 45.29 26.72
CA ASP A 24 8.69 45.60 27.29
C ASP A 24 7.59 45.19 26.29
N PHE A 25 6.76 44.21 26.67
CA PHE A 25 5.60 43.78 25.88
C PHE A 25 4.30 44.28 26.54
N GLU A 26 3.70 45.33 25.97
CA GLU A 26 2.29 45.69 26.20
C GLU A 26 1.41 45.15 25.06
N LEU A 27 0.32 44.46 25.42
CA LEU A 27 -0.69 43.90 24.52
C LEU A 27 -1.62 44.97 23.94
N PRO A 28 -2.01 44.90 22.65
CA PRO A 28 -3.18 45.64 22.15
C PRO A 28 -4.42 44.77 22.04
N SER A 29 -5.53 45.34 22.51
CA SER A 29 -6.92 44.89 22.47
C SER A 29 -7.54 44.86 21.07
N SER A 30 -8.29 43.78 20.81
CA SER A 30 -9.47 43.59 19.92
C SER A 30 -9.82 44.61 18.81
N SER A 31 -10.03 44.12 17.57
CA SER A 31 -11.38 44.07 16.95
C SER A 31 -11.43 43.40 15.56
N THR A 32 -12.46 42.53 15.43
CA THR A 32 -13.29 42.17 14.25
C THR A 32 -12.69 41.56 12.97
N SER A 33 -13.04 40.29 12.69
CA SER A 33 -13.67 39.88 11.42
C SER A 33 -14.26 38.46 11.45
N ASN A 34 -15.58 38.38 11.28
CA ASN A 34 -16.45 37.34 10.73
C ASN A 34 -15.92 35.90 10.52
N THR A 35 -16.48 34.96 11.28
CA THR A 35 -16.62 33.53 10.91
C THR A 35 -18.11 33.16 10.85
N PRO A 36 -18.55 32.34 9.87
CA PRO A 36 -19.94 31.90 9.81
C PRO A 36 -20.18 30.79 10.83
N ILE A 37 -21.21 30.99 11.67
CA ILE A 37 -21.74 30.03 12.63
C ILE A 37 -22.53 28.97 11.85
N PHE A 38 -22.01 27.75 11.77
CA PHE A 38 -22.84 26.60 11.39
C PHE A 38 -23.69 26.18 12.59
N HIS A 39 -25.01 26.28 12.39
CA HIS A 39 -26.01 25.88 13.35
C HIS A 39 -25.95 24.35 13.54
N ASN A 40 -25.57 23.90 14.75
CA ASN A 40 -25.77 22.52 15.18
C ASN A 40 -27.28 22.23 15.28
N GLN A 41 -27.82 21.55 14.29
CA GLN A 41 -29.06 20.80 14.46
C GLN A 41 -28.72 19.44 15.06
N ALA A 42 -29.22 19.19 16.27
CA ALA A 42 -29.16 17.90 16.93
C ALA A 42 -29.84 16.83 16.05
N PHE A 43 -29.04 15.93 15.48
CA PHE A 43 -29.56 14.69 14.91
C PHE A 43 -29.78 13.70 16.04
N ASN A 44 -31.06 13.48 16.32
CA ASN A 44 -31.56 12.49 17.25
C ASN A 44 -31.36 11.10 16.61
N LEU A 45 -30.25 10.42 16.91
CA LEU A 45 -30.02 9.03 16.53
C LEU A 45 -30.78 8.14 17.52
N GLN A 46 -31.99 7.74 17.13
CA GLN A 46 -32.63 6.58 17.71
C GLN A 46 -31.75 5.36 17.42
N SER A 47 -31.36 4.69 18.50
CA SER A 47 -30.66 3.42 18.58
C SER A 47 -31.12 2.44 17.48
N SER A 48 -30.20 2.10 16.58
CA SER A 48 -30.36 0.98 15.66
C SER A 48 -29.28 -0.05 15.98
N ASN A 49 -29.72 -1.28 16.20
CA ASN A 49 -29.03 -2.46 16.73
C ASN A 49 -27.83 -3.00 15.90
N GLU A 50 -27.10 -2.17 15.17
CA GLU A 50 -25.98 -2.63 14.32
C GLU A 50 -24.65 -2.85 15.07
N PHE A 51 -24.50 -2.32 16.29
CA PHE A 51 -23.27 -2.47 17.08
C PHE A 51 -23.09 -3.85 17.74
N ALA A 52 -24.16 -4.64 17.91
CA ALA A 52 -24.06 -5.99 18.49
C ALA A 52 -23.34 -6.96 17.54
N TYR A 53 -23.55 -6.80 16.22
CA TYR A 53 -22.96 -7.69 15.20
C TYR A 53 -21.43 -7.63 15.12
N SER A 54 -20.79 -6.55 15.56
CA SER A 54 -19.33 -6.40 15.46
C SER A 54 -18.58 -7.00 16.65
N VAL A 55 -19.24 -7.19 17.80
CA VAL A 55 -18.66 -7.84 18.99
C VAL A 55 -18.79 -9.36 18.87
N ASP A 56 -19.91 -9.85 18.33
CA ASP A 56 -20.14 -11.28 18.11
C ASP A 56 -19.14 -11.88 17.11
N HIS A 57 -18.72 -11.11 16.10
CA HIS A 57 -17.69 -11.57 15.15
C HIS A 57 -16.29 -11.73 15.79
N VAL A 58 -16.00 -11.00 16.86
CA VAL A 58 -14.77 -11.16 17.65
C VAL A 58 -14.85 -12.43 18.52
N ASN A 59 -16.03 -12.76 19.04
CA ASN A 59 -16.25 -14.01 19.76
C ASN A 59 -16.18 -15.25 18.84
N ASP A 60 -16.69 -15.15 17.60
CA ASP A 60 -16.54 -16.21 16.59
C ASP A 60 -15.06 -16.45 16.20
N LEU A 61 -14.25 -15.38 16.20
CA LEU A 61 -12.79 -15.48 16.03
C LEU A 61 -12.09 -16.15 17.22
N LEU A 62 -12.62 -15.99 18.44
CA LEU A 62 -12.12 -16.60 19.66
C LEU A 62 -12.45 -18.11 19.73
N GLU A 63 -13.65 -18.52 19.32
CA GLU A 63 -14.10 -19.93 19.39
C GLU A 63 -13.47 -20.85 18.32
N SER A 64 -13.07 -20.31 17.16
CA SER A 64 -12.41 -21.13 16.11
C SER A 64 -11.00 -21.61 16.46
N SER A 65 -10.43 -21.13 17.57
CA SER A 65 -9.06 -21.43 18.01
C SER A 65 -8.96 -22.55 19.04
N THR A 66 -10.07 -23.10 19.52
CA THR A 66 -10.10 -24.15 20.53
C THR A 66 -11.13 -25.22 20.18
N ASP A 67 -10.73 -26.29 19.48
CA ASP A 67 -11.38 -27.59 19.66
C ASP A 67 -10.46 -28.79 19.28
N ASP A 68 -10.01 -29.44 20.37
CA ASP A 68 -9.60 -30.81 20.67
C ASP A 68 -9.09 -31.81 19.62
N THR A 69 -7.87 -32.30 19.90
CA THR A 69 -7.44 -33.69 19.63
C THR A 69 -7.43 -34.49 20.92
N THR A 70 -8.29 -35.51 21.02
CA THR A 70 -8.30 -36.46 22.16
C THR A 70 -7.37 -37.66 21.97
N ASN A 71 -6.62 -37.94 23.05
CA ASN A 71 -6.12 -39.21 23.60
C ASN A 71 -4.89 -39.93 22.99
N GLY A 72 -3.86 -40.10 23.83
CA GLY A 72 -2.92 -41.23 23.79
C GLY A 72 -1.54 -40.98 24.43
N ASP A 73 -1.39 -41.35 25.70
CA ASP A 73 -0.18 -41.72 26.47
C ASP A 73 0.98 -40.72 26.77
N GLU A 74 1.04 -40.38 28.06
CA GLU A 74 2.20 -40.19 28.96
C GLU A 74 3.63 -40.26 28.40
N LEU A 75 4.37 -39.14 28.48
CA LEU A 75 5.45 -38.82 29.44
C LEU A 75 6.48 -37.83 28.82
N GLN A 76 6.76 -36.75 29.56
CA GLN A 76 7.84 -35.75 29.40
C GLN A 76 7.65 -34.60 28.38
N VAL A 77 7.46 -33.38 28.93
CA VAL A 77 8.14 -32.08 28.67
C VAL A 77 7.19 -30.98 29.20
N HIS A 78 7.35 -30.57 30.48
CA HIS A 78 6.44 -29.62 31.15
C HIS A 78 7.00 -28.19 31.34
N VAL A 79 8.05 -27.81 30.59
CA VAL A 79 8.65 -26.46 30.69
C VAL A 79 8.37 -25.60 29.44
N GLY A 80 7.85 -26.20 28.36
CA GLY A 80 7.52 -25.47 27.12
C GLY A 80 6.10 -24.90 27.05
N ASN A 81 5.15 -25.44 27.82
CA ASN A 81 3.72 -25.16 27.64
C ASN A 81 3.24 -23.91 28.40
N GLU A 82 3.82 -23.59 29.56
CA GLU A 82 3.47 -22.38 30.34
C GLU A 82 3.97 -21.10 29.65
N ARG A 83 5.21 -21.10 29.13
CA ARG A 83 5.76 -19.94 28.41
C ARG A 83 5.01 -19.60 27.11
N SER A 84 4.43 -20.58 26.43
CA SER A 84 3.62 -20.32 25.23
C SER A 84 2.30 -19.65 25.62
N LYS A 85 1.63 -20.18 26.67
CA LYS A 85 0.37 -19.61 27.17
C LYS A 85 0.53 -18.17 27.68
N ASP A 86 1.59 -17.88 28.43
CA ASP A 86 1.85 -16.53 28.94
C ASP A 86 2.08 -15.51 27.81
N VAL A 87 2.72 -15.93 26.71
CA VAL A 87 2.97 -15.08 25.53
C VAL A 87 1.67 -14.82 24.75
N ASP A 88 0.81 -15.84 24.64
CA ASP A 88 -0.48 -15.73 23.97
C ASP A 88 -1.45 -14.85 24.78
N ASP A 89 -1.53 -15.04 26.11
CA ASP A 89 -2.35 -14.22 27.02
C ASP A 89 -1.92 -12.74 27.04
N HIS A 90 -0.60 -12.50 26.99
CA HIS A 90 -0.06 -11.15 26.87
C HIS A 90 -0.44 -10.50 25.54
N GLY A 91 -0.34 -11.24 24.44
CA GLY A 91 -0.75 -10.76 23.11
C GLY A 91 -2.23 -10.40 23.05
N LEU A 92 -3.10 -11.23 23.63
CA LEU A 92 -4.53 -10.97 23.72
C LEU A 92 -4.85 -9.71 24.54
N THR A 93 -4.17 -9.54 25.68
CA THR A 93 -4.31 -8.34 26.52
C THR A 93 -3.94 -7.07 25.76
N LEU A 94 -2.82 -7.10 25.02
CA LEU A 94 -2.37 -5.97 24.20
C LEU A 94 -3.38 -5.62 23.08
N ILE A 95 -3.93 -6.64 22.41
CA ILE A 95 -4.94 -6.44 21.36
C ILE A 95 -6.23 -5.86 21.94
N SER A 96 -6.71 -6.35 23.09
CA SER A 96 -7.90 -5.81 23.75
C SER A 96 -7.74 -4.33 24.08
N LEU A 97 -6.61 -3.96 24.70
CA LEU A 97 -6.31 -2.57 25.04
C LEU A 97 -6.17 -1.68 23.79
N LEU A 98 -5.61 -2.22 22.70
CA LEU A 98 -5.54 -1.52 21.41
C LEU A 98 -6.94 -1.24 20.84
N PHE A 99 -7.85 -2.21 20.92
CA PHE A 99 -9.25 -2.04 20.51
C PHE A 99 -9.97 -0.98 21.34
N GLU A 100 -9.89 -1.05 22.67
CA GLU A 100 -10.48 -0.06 23.57
C GLU A 100 -9.97 1.35 23.24
N CYS A 101 -8.66 1.48 23.01
CA CYS A 101 -8.03 2.73 22.60
C CYS A 101 -8.57 3.24 21.26
N SER A 102 -8.76 2.36 20.28
CA SER A 102 -9.36 2.73 18.99
C SER A 102 -10.80 3.25 19.14
N VAL A 103 -11.59 2.64 20.03
CA VAL A 103 -12.95 3.09 20.34
C VAL A 103 -12.91 4.47 20.98
N ALA A 104 -12.04 4.69 21.97
CA ALA A 104 -11.87 6.00 22.61
C ALA A 104 -11.51 7.10 21.60
N ILE A 105 -10.60 6.83 20.64
CA ILE A 105 -10.28 7.76 19.54
C ILE A 105 -11.50 8.03 18.65
N SER A 106 -12.30 7.02 18.36
CA SER A 106 -13.46 7.16 17.46
C SER A 106 -14.57 8.06 18.02
N VAL A 107 -14.71 8.09 19.35
CA VAL A 107 -15.69 8.93 20.08
C VAL A 107 -15.08 10.23 20.62
N ASP A 108 -13.87 10.58 20.16
CA ASP A 108 -13.12 11.79 20.54
C ASP A 108 -12.79 11.90 22.04
N ASN A 109 -12.72 10.76 22.76
CA ASN A 109 -12.22 10.71 24.13
C ASN A 109 -10.69 10.65 24.14
N LEU A 110 -10.06 11.75 23.76
CA LEU A 110 -8.59 11.82 23.57
C LEU A 110 -7.80 11.68 24.88
N VAL A 111 -8.39 12.03 26.02
CA VAL A 111 -7.75 11.88 27.34
C VAL A 111 -7.53 10.40 27.66
N GLU A 112 -8.59 9.60 27.51
CA GLU A 112 -8.53 8.17 27.78
C GLU A 112 -7.69 7.45 26.72
N ALA A 113 -7.82 7.82 25.44
CA ALA A 113 -6.98 7.29 24.38
C ALA A 113 -5.48 7.55 24.67
N HIS A 114 -5.11 8.77 25.09
CA HIS A 114 -3.73 9.09 25.42
C HIS A 114 -3.20 8.25 26.59
N ARG A 115 -4.01 8.02 27.63
CA ARG A 115 -3.66 7.14 28.76
C ARG A 115 -3.36 5.72 28.29
N MET A 116 -4.26 5.13 27.49
CA MET A 116 -4.08 3.78 26.95
C MET A 116 -2.89 3.68 25.98
N LEU A 117 -2.65 4.71 25.16
CA LEU A 117 -1.48 4.73 24.27
C LEU A 117 -0.16 4.68 25.06
N LEU A 118 -0.07 5.42 26.17
CA LEU A 118 1.11 5.35 27.04
C LEU A 118 1.31 3.95 27.60
N GLU A 119 0.23 3.31 28.05
CA GLU A 119 0.25 1.93 28.56
C GLU A 119 0.72 0.94 27.48
N LEU A 120 0.14 1.01 26.28
CA LEU A 120 0.55 0.19 25.13
C LEU A 120 2.04 0.38 24.79
N THR A 121 2.55 1.61 24.79
CA THR A 121 3.97 1.87 24.49
C THR A 121 4.94 1.37 25.56
N GLN A 122 4.46 1.15 26.79
CA GLN A 122 5.27 0.56 27.87
C GLN A 122 5.28 -0.97 27.81
N MET A 123 4.22 -1.57 27.28
CA MET A 123 4.04 -3.02 27.27
C MET A 123 4.51 -3.69 25.96
N ALA A 124 4.50 -2.97 24.83
CA ALA A 124 4.80 -3.54 23.51
C ALA A 124 6.15 -3.07 22.94
N SER A 125 6.88 -3.98 22.29
CA SER A 125 8.14 -3.72 21.63
C SER A 125 8.12 -4.04 20.13
N PRO A 126 8.74 -3.20 19.26
CA PRO A 126 8.90 -3.52 17.84
C PRO A 126 9.89 -4.68 17.62
N TYR A 127 10.64 -5.05 18.65
CA TYR A 127 11.58 -6.18 18.64
C TYR A 127 11.05 -7.40 19.41
N GLY A 128 9.79 -7.35 19.85
CA GLY A 128 9.10 -8.43 20.55
C GLY A 128 9.23 -9.78 19.83
N GLN A 129 9.21 -10.87 20.59
CA GLN A 129 9.24 -12.21 20.02
C GLN A 129 7.91 -12.56 19.35
N SER A 130 6.80 -12.07 19.92
CA SER A 130 5.46 -12.26 19.39
C SER A 130 5.17 -11.28 18.24
N SER A 131 4.57 -11.80 17.17
CA SER A 131 4.06 -10.96 16.07
C SER A 131 2.94 -10.03 16.53
N ALA A 132 2.11 -10.45 17.50
CA ALA A 132 1.04 -9.63 18.04
C ALA A 132 1.58 -8.38 18.76
N GLU A 133 2.64 -8.54 19.55
CA GLU A 133 3.31 -7.43 20.25
C GLU A 133 3.87 -6.38 19.28
N ARG A 134 4.46 -6.83 18.17
CA ARG A 134 4.96 -5.94 17.10
C ARG A 134 3.83 -5.20 16.39
N VAL A 135 2.76 -5.90 16.04
CA VAL A 135 1.56 -5.29 15.43
C VAL A 135 1.03 -4.19 16.35
N VAL A 136 0.84 -4.49 17.63
CA VAL A 136 0.35 -3.52 18.62
C VAL A 136 1.28 -2.31 18.71
N THR A 137 2.60 -2.52 18.71
CA THR A 137 3.57 -1.42 18.72
C THR A 137 3.35 -0.45 17.55
N TYR A 138 3.23 -0.97 16.32
CA TYR A 138 3.09 -0.13 15.14
C TYR A 138 1.71 0.52 15.02
N PHE A 139 0.65 -0.15 15.46
CA PHE A 139 -0.69 0.43 15.54
C PHE A 139 -0.76 1.53 16.61
N ALA A 140 -0.20 1.31 17.80
CA ALA A 140 -0.13 2.33 18.84
C ALA A 140 0.65 3.57 18.39
N ALA A 141 1.75 3.39 17.67
CA ALA A 141 2.51 4.50 17.08
C ALA A 141 1.69 5.28 16.04
N ALA A 142 0.97 4.59 15.16
CA ALA A 142 0.10 5.20 14.15
C ALA A 142 -1.09 5.96 14.79
N MET A 143 -1.72 5.38 15.81
CA MET A 143 -2.80 5.99 16.57
C MET A 143 -2.31 7.23 17.35
N SER A 144 -1.13 7.16 17.96
CA SER A 144 -0.49 8.31 18.59
C SER A 144 -0.25 9.43 17.59
N SER A 145 0.27 9.10 16.40
CA SER A 145 0.45 10.08 15.32
C SER A 145 -0.87 10.73 14.92
N ARG A 146 -1.96 9.95 14.80
CA ARG A 146 -3.30 10.47 14.52
C ARG A 146 -3.77 11.47 15.58
N VAL A 147 -3.67 11.12 16.86
CA VAL A 147 -4.10 11.99 17.98
C VAL A 147 -3.32 13.31 17.96
N ILE A 148 -1.99 13.25 17.84
CA ILE A 148 -1.13 14.43 17.77
C ILE A 148 -1.48 15.31 16.56
N ASN A 149 -1.65 14.70 15.38
CA ASN A 149 -2.01 15.42 14.16
C ASN A 149 -3.41 16.06 14.24
N SER A 150 -4.34 15.46 14.99
CA SER A 150 -5.65 16.05 15.27
C SER A 150 -5.53 17.35 16.07
N ILE A 151 -4.64 17.37 17.07
CA ILE A 151 -4.37 18.54 17.92
C ILE A 151 -3.64 19.63 17.13
N LEU A 152 -2.64 19.24 16.33
CA LEU A 152 -1.81 20.19 15.57
C LEU A 152 -2.46 20.71 14.29
N GLY A 153 -3.50 20.03 13.77
CA GLY A 153 -4.09 20.34 12.46
C GLY A 153 -3.18 20.01 11.27
N ILE A 154 -2.11 19.24 11.48
CA ILE A 154 -1.14 18.87 10.42
C ILE A 154 -1.50 17.49 9.87
N CYS A 155 -1.84 17.40 8.59
CA CYS A 155 -2.22 16.13 7.96
C CYS A 155 -1.22 15.61 6.92
N SER A 156 -0.26 16.41 6.48
CA SER A 156 0.68 16.04 5.42
C SER A 156 1.76 15.07 5.90
N PRO A 157 1.99 13.93 5.21
CA PRO A 157 3.05 13.00 5.59
C PRO A 157 4.43 13.52 5.18
N LEU A 158 5.43 13.34 6.04
CA LEU A 158 6.84 13.49 5.67
C LEU A 158 7.29 12.22 4.96
N LEU A 159 7.61 12.33 3.67
CA LEU A 159 7.90 11.16 2.85
C LEU A 159 9.39 11.06 2.47
N ASP A 160 10.08 10.05 3.02
CA ASP A 160 11.36 9.58 2.47
C ASP A 160 11.09 8.46 1.46
N TYR A 161 11.12 8.80 0.17
CA TYR A 161 10.92 7.84 -0.93
C TYR A 161 12.11 6.92 -1.13
N LYS A 162 13.34 7.34 -0.77
CA LYS A 162 14.55 6.54 -0.95
C LYS A 162 14.61 5.40 0.06
N SER A 163 14.23 5.67 1.31
CA SER A 163 14.08 4.61 2.33
C SER A 163 13.00 3.60 1.93
N ILE A 164 11.83 4.06 1.46
CA ILE A 164 10.77 3.15 0.94
C ILE A 164 11.33 2.28 -0.17
N SER A 165 12.01 2.88 -1.15
CA SER A 165 12.62 2.18 -2.28
C SER A 165 13.51 1.04 -1.78
N ASN A 166 14.49 1.32 -0.93
CA ASN A 166 15.40 0.29 -0.43
C ASN A 166 14.67 -0.83 0.33
N SER A 167 13.75 -0.49 1.23
CA SER A 167 13.01 -1.49 2.00
C SER A 167 11.99 -2.29 1.17
N PHE A 168 11.50 -1.74 0.05
CA PHE A 168 10.62 -2.46 -0.87
C PHE A 168 11.34 -3.61 -1.57
N GLN A 169 12.63 -3.44 -1.92
CA GLN A 169 13.43 -4.54 -2.47
C GLN A 169 13.61 -5.65 -1.43
N ILE A 170 13.90 -5.27 -0.19
CA ILE A 170 14.04 -6.21 0.92
C ILE A 170 12.72 -6.96 1.13
N PHE A 171 11.59 -6.27 1.10
CA PHE A 171 10.28 -6.89 1.23
C PHE A 171 10.02 -7.93 0.14
N ASN A 172 10.30 -7.59 -1.13
CA ASN A 172 10.23 -8.53 -2.24
C ASN A 172 11.16 -9.75 -2.05
N ASN A 173 12.31 -9.58 -1.41
CA ASN A 173 13.25 -10.67 -1.20
C ASN A 173 12.79 -11.64 -0.11
N VAL A 174 12.33 -11.11 1.03
CA VAL A 174 11.99 -11.91 2.21
C VAL A 174 10.55 -12.43 2.23
N SER A 175 9.67 -11.92 1.36
CA SER A 175 8.25 -12.26 1.35
C SER A 175 7.72 -12.55 -0.07
N PRO A 176 6.76 -13.47 -0.26
CA PRO A 176 6.17 -13.74 -1.57
C PRO A 176 5.16 -12.69 -2.04
N LEU A 177 4.72 -11.76 -1.19
CA LEU A 177 3.60 -10.85 -1.48
C LEU A 177 3.81 -10.03 -2.77
N ILE A 178 4.96 -9.33 -2.86
CA ILE A 178 5.29 -8.50 -4.02
C ILE A 178 5.60 -9.36 -5.25
N LYS A 179 6.28 -10.51 -5.05
CA LYS A 179 6.58 -11.46 -6.13
C LYS A 179 5.31 -12.02 -6.77
N PHE A 180 4.31 -12.36 -5.95
CA PHE A 180 3.00 -12.80 -6.42
C PHE A 180 2.34 -11.75 -7.31
N ALA A 181 2.27 -10.49 -6.85
CA ALA A 181 1.66 -9.39 -7.59
C ALA A 181 2.29 -9.23 -8.98
N HIS A 182 3.62 -9.22 -9.05
CA HIS A 182 4.37 -9.08 -10.30
C HIS A 182 4.22 -10.31 -11.20
N LEU A 183 4.31 -11.52 -10.66
CA LEU A 183 4.23 -12.76 -11.43
C LEU A 183 2.84 -12.94 -12.04
N ALA A 184 1.79 -12.74 -11.25
CA ALA A 184 0.41 -12.89 -11.72
C ALA A 184 0.09 -11.89 -12.85
N SER A 185 0.54 -10.64 -12.70
CA SER A 185 0.42 -9.60 -13.74
C SER A 185 1.22 -9.95 -14.98
N ASN A 186 2.51 -10.28 -14.82
CA ASN A 186 3.39 -10.59 -15.96
C ASN A 186 2.93 -11.83 -16.74
N GLN A 187 2.42 -12.87 -16.06
CA GLN A 187 1.90 -14.05 -16.73
C GLN A 187 0.68 -13.72 -17.59
N THR A 188 -0.24 -12.88 -17.07
CA THR A 188 -1.39 -12.38 -17.83
C THR A 188 -0.95 -11.57 -19.05
N ILE A 189 0.02 -10.68 -18.86
CA ILE A 189 0.59 -9.89 -19.97
C ILE A 189 1.17 -10.83 -21.02
N LEU A 190 2.02 -11.79 -20.62
CA LEU A 190 2.66 -12.74 -21.55
C LEU A 190 1.66 -13.57 -22.36
N GLU A 191 0.55 -13.97 -21.76
CA GLU A 191 -0.49 -14.78 -22.42
C GLU A 191 -1.33 -13.98 -23.41
N SER A 192 -1.47 -12.68 -23.17
CA SER A 192 -2.21 -11.78 -24.06
C SER A 192 -1.43 -11.38 -25.32
N LEU A 193 -0.14 -11.68 -25.35
CA LEU A 193 0.71 -11.46 -26.51
C LEU A 193 0.36 -12.51 -27.57
N SER A 194 -0.18 -12.04 -28.69
CA SER A 194 -0.33 -12.86 -29.89
C SER A 194 1.04 -13.31 -30.42
N GLN A 195 1.06 -14.35 -31.25
CA GLN A 195 2.27 -14.78 -31.99
C GLN A 195 2.89 -13.66 -32.87
N CYS A 196 2.19 -12.54 -33.07
CA CYS A 196 2.58 -11.41 -33.92
C CYS A 196 3.55 -10.41 -33.25
N VAL A 197 4.25 -9.65 -34.09
CA VAL A 197 5.41 -8.77 -33.81
C VAL A 197 5.02 -7.39 -33.23
N ASP A 198 3.74 -7.16 -32.90
CA ASP A 198 3.27 -5.84 -32.46
C ASP A 198 4.13 -5.30 -31.30
N PRO A 199 4.62 -4.04 -31.40
CA PRO A 199 5.30 -3.40 -30.28
C PRO A 199 4.38 -3.34 -29.07
N ILE A 200 4.93 -3.57 -27.87
CA ILE A 200 4.17 -3.50 -26.62
C ILE A 200 4.42 -2.13 -26.00
N HIS A 201 3.34 -1.45 -25.60
CA HIS A 201 3.41 -0.26 -24.76
C HIS A 201 2.82 -0.56 -23.40
N ILE A 202 3.69 -0.72 -22.42
CA ILE A 202 3.34 -0.91 -21.01
C ILE A 202 3.23 0.46 -20.34
N ILE A 203 2.13 0.72 -19.68
CA ILE A 203 1.86 1.92 -18.88
C ILE A 203 1.76 1.46 -17.43
N ASP A 204 2.80 1.75 -16.66
CA ASP A 204 2.87 1.41 -15.24
C ASP A 204 2.43 2.63 -14.42
N LEU A 205 1.33 2.46 -13.67
CA LEU A 205 0.72 3.54 -12.90
C LEU A 205 1.50 3.90 -11.63
N ASP A 206 2.41 3.04 -11.17
CA ASP A 206 3.37 3.34 -10.11
C ASP A 206 4.57 2.39 -10.16
N ILE A 207 5.58 2.75 -10.96
CA ILE A 207 6.68 1.83 -11.30
C ILE A 207 7.58 1.50 -10.10
N MET A 208 7.62 2.37 -9.09
CA MET A 208 8.59 2.35 -8.00
C MET A 208 10.03 2.19 -8.52
N GLN A 209 10.64 1.01 -8.33
CA GLN A 209 12.00 0.66 -8.80
C GLN A 209 12.01 -0.23 -10.04
N GLY A 210 10.83 -0.52 -10.61
CA GLY A 210 10.69 -1.33 -11.82
C GLY A 210 11.08 -2.80 -11.65
N ILE A 211 11.13 -3.33 -10.42
CA ILE A 211 11.55 -4.73 -10.15
C ILE A 211 10.63 -5.78 -10.78
N GLN A 212 9.41 -5.40 -11.18
CA GLN A 212 8.47 -6.23 -11.93
C GLN A 212 8.97 -6.60 -13.33
N TRP A 213 9.68 -5.68 -13.99
CA TRP A 213 9.89 -5.72 -15.44
C TRP A 213 11.05 -6.62 -15.91
N PRO A 214 12.18 -6.78 -15.18
CA PRO A 214 13.27 -7.66 -15.61
C PRO A 214 12.86 -9.12 -15.87
N PRO A 215 12.06 -9.79 -15.01
CA PRO A 215 11.56 -11.14 -15.30
C PRO A 215 10.69 -11.20 -16.56
N LEU A 216 9.90 -10.15 -16.83
CA LEU A 216 9.11 -10.06 -18.07
C LEU A 216 10.02 -9.94 -19.30
N PHE A 217 11.06 -9.09 -19.24
CA PHE A 217 12.01 -8.94 -20.34
C PHE A 217 12.69 -10.27 -20.66
N GLN A 218 13.13 -11.01 -19.65
CA GLN A 218 13.71 -12.34 -19.82
C GLN A 218 12.72 -13.28 -20.51
N ALA A 219 11.49 -13.38 -20.00
CA ALA A 219 10.46 -14.25 -20.57
C ALA A 219 10.11 -13.89 -22.02
N LEU A 220 10.10 -12.60 -22.36
CA LEU A 220 9.92 -12.14 -23.74
C LEU A 220 11.06 -12.61 -24.63
N THR A 221 12.31 -12.46 -24.21
CA THR A 221 13.47 -12.87 -25.01
C THR A 221 13.61 -14.39 -25.18
N THR A 222 13.20 -15.18 -24.20
CA THR A 222 13.25 -16.66 -24.30
C THR A 222 12.13 -17.23 -25.18
N LYS A 223 10.97 -16.58 -25.25
CA LYS A 223 9.82 -17.03 -26.05
C LYS A 223 9.84 -16.54 -27.50
N MET A 224 10.72 -15.59 -27.84
CA MET A 224 10.86 -15.11 -29.22
C MET A 224 11.74 -16.08 -30.01
N ASP A 225 11.23 -16.59 -31.13
CA ASP A 225 12.09 -17.17 -32.17
C ASP A 225 13.07 -16.09 -32.68
N ASP A 226 14.25 -16.49 -33.16
CA ASP A 226 15.32 -15.60 -33.65
C ASP A 226 14.86 -14.58 -34.73
N SER A 227 13.67 -14.75 -35.32
CA SER A 227 13.07 -13.88 -36.33
C SER A 227 12.16 -12.77 -35.78
N CYS A 228 11.81 -12.79 -34.49
CA CYS A 228 10.85 -11.85 -33.89
C CYS A 228 11.59 -10.83 -32.99
N SER A 229 11.88 -9.64 -33.50
CA SER A 229 12.35 -8.51 -32.67
C SER A 229 11.15 -7.70 -32.22
N ARG A 230 10.70 -7.90 -30.97
CA ARG A 230 9.61 -7.12 -30.40
C ARG A 230 10.15 -5.88 -29.68
N HIS A 231 9.63 -4.72 -30.05
CA HIS A 231 9.91 -3.46 -29.35
C HIS A 231 9.03 -3.35 -28.11
N VAL A 232 9.65 -3.02 -26.95
CA VAL A 232 8.97 -2.84 -25.67
C VAL A 232 9.15 -1.40 -25.22
N ARG A 233 8.04 -0.70 -25.01
CA ARG A 233 8.02 0.66 -24.48
C ARG A 233 7.38 0.66 -23.10
N ILE A 234 8.03 1.26 -22.11
CA ILE A 234 7.45 1.49 -20.78
C ILE A 234 7.22 2.99 -20.59
N THR A 235 5.97 3.38 -20.31
CA THR A 235 5.65 4.68 -19.70
C THR A 235 5.43 4.48 -18.22
N ALA A 236 6.25 5.15 -17.42
CA ALA A 236 6.37 4.88 -16.00
C ALA A 236 5.94 6.10 -15.18
N MET A 237 4.89 5.95 -14.41
CA MET A 237 4.46 6.96 -13.45
C MET A 237 5.13 6.71 -12.09
N GLY A 238 5.34 7.78 -11.33
CA GLY A 238 5.96 7.68 -10.01
C GLY A 238 6.11 9.03 -9.33
N THR A 239 6.81 9.02 -8.20
CA THR A 239 6.82 10.14 -7.24
C THR A 239 7.77 11.26 -7.63
N THR A 240 9.05 10.95 -7.88
CA THR A 240 10.08 11.94 -8.22
C THR A 240 10.76 11.60 -9.55
N MET A 241 11.12 12.63 -10.31
CA MET A 241 11.82 12.45 -11.59
C MET A 241 13.19 11.78 -11.40
N GLU A 242 13.89 12.08 -10.31
CA GLU A 242 15.19 11.46 -9.99
C GLU A 242 15.10 9.93 -9.90
N LEU A 243 14.16 9.41 -9.09
CA LEU A 243 13.97 7.96 -8.92
C LEU A 243 13.51 7.28 -10.22
N LEU A 244 12.67 7.97 -11.00
CA LEU A 244 12.21 7.46 -12.29
C LEU A 244 13.34 7.39 -13.32
N LEU A 245 14.23 8.38 -13.38
CA LEU A 245 15.38 8.35 -14.27
C LEU A 245 16.37 7.24 -13.90
N ASP A 246 16.62 7.04 -12.61
CA ASP A 246 17.46 5.93 -12.12
C ASP A 246 16.86 4.57 -12.49
N THR A 247 15.55 4.39 -12.29
CA THR A 247 14.81 3.18 -12.69
C THR A 247 14.89 2.95 -14.19
N GLY A 248 14.63 3.99 -15.00
CA GLY A 248 14.72 3.93 -16.46
C GLY A 248 16.11 3.54 -16.95
N LYS A 249 17.17 4.05 -16.32
CA LYS A 249 18.56 3.68 -16.63
C LYS A 249 18.84 2.21 -16.31
N GLN A 250 18.38 1.71 -15.17
CA GLN A 250 18.54 0.30 -14.79
C GLN A 250 17.80 -0.63 -15.77
N LEU A 251 16.53 -0.36 -16.06
CA LEU A 251 15.74 -1.14 -17.01
C LEU A 251 16.34 -1.12 -18.42
N SER A 252 16.82 0.04 -18.88
CA SER A 252 17.49 0.16 -20.19
C SER A 252 18.79 -0.64 -20.27
N ASN A 253 19.54 -0.73 -19.18
CA ASN A 253 20.75 -1.55 -19.12
C ASN A 253 20.42 -3.04 -19.18
N ILE A 254 19.41 -3.49 -18.44
CA ILE A 254 18.94 -4.88 -18.46
C ILE A 254 18.42 -5.25 -19.85
N ALA A 255 17.58 -4.40 -20.45
CA ALA A 255 17.08 -4.62 -21.81
C ALA A 255 18.22 -4.76 -22.84
N ARG A 256 19.24 -3.91 -22.75
CA ARG A 256 20.43 -3.99 -23.61
C ARG A 256 21.20 -5.29 -23.43
N GLN A 257 21.38 -5.75 -22.19
CA GLN A 257 22.05 -7.02 -21.89
C GLN A 257 21.29 -8.23 -22.46
N LEU A 258 19.96 -8.15 -22.51
CA LEU A 258 19.08 -9.17 -23.06
C LEU A 258 18.88 -9.04 -24.58
N GLY A 259 19.45 -8.01 -25.23
CA GLY A 259 19.23 -7.75 -26.67
C GLY A 259 17.82 -7.28 -27.02
N LEU A 260 17.05 -6.78 -26.03
CA LEU A 260 15.67 -6.34 -26.20
C LEU A 260 15.61 -4.89 -26.72
N SER A 261 14.84 -4.65 -27.78
CA SER A 261 14.55 -3.29 -28.26
C SER A 261 13.63 -2.59 -27.27
N PHE A 262 14.13 -1.54 -26.60
CA PHE A 262 13.48 -0.96 -25.44
C PHE A 262 13.45 0.58 -25.46
N GLU A 263 12.32 1.16 -25.07
CA GLU A 263 12.11 2.60 -24.87
C GLU A 263 11.47 2.87 -23.49
N TYR A 264 11.92 3.94 -22.82
CA TYR A 264 11.41 4.34 -21.49
C TYR A 264 10.97 5.81 -21.48
N ASN A 265 9.78 6.09 -20.94
CA ASN A 265 9.20 7.44 -20.84
C ASN A 265 8.69 7.70 -19.39
N PRO A 266 9.43 8.47 -18.57
CA PRO A 266 9.03 8.76 -17.19
C PRO A 266 8.02 9.90 -17.09
N ILE A 267 7.07 9.79 -16.14
CA ILE A 267 6.07 10.80 -15.81
C ILE A 267 6.04 10.98 -14.28
N ALA A 268 6.65 12.06 -13.78
CA ALA A 268 6.75 12.36 -12.34
C ALA A 268 5.53 13.14 -11.82
N THR A 269 4.36 12.50 -11.80
CA THR A 269 3.14 13.06 -11.18
C THR A 269 2.19 11.95 -10.76
N LYS A 270 1.24 12.28 -9.87
CA LYS A 270 0.11 11.40 -9.54
C LYS A 270 -0.72 11.10 -10.79
N VAL A 271 -1.23 9.88 -10.88
CA VAL A 271 -1.94 9.35 -12.06
C VAL A 271 -3.14 10.22 -12.44
N GLY A 272 -3.96 10.64 -11.47
CA GLY A 272 -5.13 11.48 -11.69
C GLY A 272 -4.84 12.91 -12.16
N LYS A 273 -3.57 13.30 -12.29
CA LYS A 273 -3.11 14.55 -12.91
C LYS A 273 -2.50 14.34 -14.30
N VAL A 274 -2.38 13.10 -14.76
CA VAL A 274 -1.82 12.77 -16.07
C VAL A 274 -2.89 12.99 -17.13
N ASP A 275 -2.53 13.76 -18.14
CA ASP A 275 -3.30 13.86 -19.38
C ASP A 275 -2.88 12.76 -20.36
N ILE A 276 -3.82 12.23 -21.14
CA ILE A 276 -3.55 11.15 -22.10
C ILE A 276 -2.44 11.50 -23.11
N SER A 277 -2.31 12.78 -23.47
CA SER A 277 -1.25 13.26 -24.38
C SER A 277 0.16 13.01 -23.84
N MET A 278 0.34 12.98 -22.51
CA MET A 278 1.63 12.75 -21.86
C MET A 278 2.14 11.32 -22.04
N VAL A 279 1.21 10.36 -22.20
CA VAL A 279 1.48 8.93 -22.38
C VAL A 279 1.99 8.63 -23.80
N LYS A 280 1.68 9.52 -24.77
CA LYS A 280 2.14 9.45 -26.17
C LYS A 280 1.81 8.09 -26.80
N LEU A 281 0.54 7.71 -26.83
CA LEU A 281 0.09 6.47 -27.49
C LEU A 281 0.47 6.48 -28.98
N ARG A 282 0.95 5.35 -29.51
CA ARG A 282 1.24 5.20 -30.95
C ARG A 282 0.30 4.17 -31.56
N GLN A 283 -0.08 4.39 -32.81
CA GLN A 283 -0.92 3.46 -33.55
C GLN A 283 -0.15 2.16 -33.83
N GLY A 284 -0.81 1.01 -33.64
CA GLY A 284 -0.22 -0.31 -33.86
C GLY A 284 0.51 -0.89 -32.63
N GLU A 285 0.60 -0.16 -31.52
CA GLU A 285 1.10 -0.72 -30.27
C GLU A 285 0.00 -1.45 -29.50
N MET A 286 0.36 -2.57 -28.88
CA MET A 286 -0.48 -3.21 -27.87
C MET A 286 -0.34 -2.46 -26.54
N VAL A 287 -1.40 -1.77 -26.13
CA VAL A 287 -1.44 -1.05 -24.86
C VAL A 287 -1.74 -2.01 -23.70
N VAL A 288 -0.82 -2.05 -22.75
CA VAL A 288 -0.93 -2.75 -21.46
C VAL A 288 -0.92 -1.72 -20.36
N VAL A 289 -1.85 -1.78 -19.43
CA VAL A 289 -1.82 -0.97 -18.20
C VAL A 289 -1.54 -1.91 -17.03
N ASN A 290 -0.68 -1.52 -16.10
CA ASN A 290 -0.37 -2.27 -14.90
C ASN A 290 -0.47 -1.39 -13.67
N TRP A 291 -1.06 -1.90 -12.60
CA TRP A 291 -1.10 -1.22 -11.33
C TRP A 291 -1.11 -2.19 -10.14
N VAL A 292 -0.07 -2.09 -9.30
CA VAL A 292 -0.01 -2.71 -7.98
C VAL A 292 -0.32 -1.64 -6.94
N ARG A 293 -1.49 -1.74 -6.31
CA ARG A 293 -1.97 -0.76 -5.33
C ARG A 293 -1.41 -1.05 -3.95
N HIS A 294 -0.97 -0.01 -3.25
CA HIS A 294 -0.45 -0.05 -1.89
C HIS A 294 -0.88 1.17 -1.08
N CYS A 295 -0.57 1.21 0.22
CA CYS A 295 -0.89 2.31 1.12
C CYS A 295 0.34 3.12 1.59
N LEU A 296 1.49 2.99 0.91
CA LEU A 296 2.74 3.68 1.27
C LEU A 296 2.70 5.21 1.02
N TYR A 297 2.03 5.62 -0.04
CA TYR A 297 1.78 7.00 -0.44
C TYR A 297 0.63 7.06 -1.46
N ASP A 298 0.10 8.27 -1.69
CA ASP A 298 -0.98 8.50 -2.65
C ASP A 298 -0.44 8.61 -4.09
N ALA A 299 -0.42 7.49 -4.81
CA ALA A 299 -0.01 7.42 -6.22
C ALA A 299 -1.08 7.96 -7.19
N THR A 300 -2.37 7.81 -6.86
CA THR A 300 -3.47 8.13 -7.79
C THR A 300 -3.92 9.58 -7.71
N GLY A 301 -3.96 10.20 -6.53
CA GLY A 301 -4.65 11.48 -6.36
C GLY A 301 -6.17 11.28 -6.43
N SER A 302 -6.85 11.86 -7.41
CA SER A 302 -8.27 11.62 -7.60
C SER A 302 -8.50 10.26 -8.27
N ASP A 303 -9.13 9.33 -7.56
CA ASP A 303 -9.38 7.98 -8.08
C ASP A 303 -10.31 8.01 -9.30
N TRP A 304 -11.29 8.92 -9.33
CA TRP A 304 -12.17 9.12 -10.49
C TRP A 304 -11.42 9.58 -11.74
N LYS A 305 -10.44 10.48 -11.60
CA LYS A 305 -9.60 10.91 -12.74
C LYS A 305 -8.68 9.79 -13.21
N THR A 306 -8.13 8.99 -12.28
CA THR A 306 -7.35 7.80 -12.63
C THR A 306 -8.19 6.78 -13.39
N LEU A 307 -9.41 6.49 -12.93
CA LEU A 307 -10.34 5.60 -13.65
C LEU A 307 -10.65 6.15 -15.05
N GLY A 308 -10.91 7.44 -15.17
CA GLY A 308 -11.13 8.11 -16.45
C GLY A 308 -9.93 7.98 -17.40
N LEU A 309 -8.69 8.11 -16.89
CA LEU A 309 -7.48 7.90 -17.69
C LEU A 309 -7.38 6.45 -18.16
N ILE A 310 -7.60 5.46 -17.28
CA ILE A 310 -7.57 4.03 -17.65
C ILE A 310 -8.58 3.73 -18.77
N GLN A 311 -9.78 4.32 -18.70
CA GLN A 311 -10.79 4.19 -19.76
C GLN A 311 -10.33 4.81 -21.08
N GLN A 312 -9.74 6.02 -21.04
CA GLN A 312 -9.24 6.70 -22.24
C GLN A 312 -8.07 5.96 -22.90
N LEU A 313 -7.22 5.31 -22.10
CA LEU A 313 -6.12 4.48 -22.59
C LEU A 313 -6.62 3.26 -23.37
N GLY A 314 -7.84 2.79 -23.10
CA GLY A 314 -8.47 1.66 -23.78
C GLY A 314 -7.59 0.41 -23.86
N PRO A 315 -7.03 -0.08 -22.74
CA PRO A 315 -6.01 -1.13 -22.75
C PRO A 315 -6.53 -2.45 -23.32
N LYS A 316 -5.66 -3.15 -24.05
CA LYS A 316 -5.92 -4.55 -24.44
C LYS A 316 -5.84 -5.46 -23.22
N VAL A 317 -4.91 -5.17 -22.31
CA VAL A 317 -4.80 -5.80 -21.00
C VAL A 317 -4.58 -4.76 -19.93
N PHE A 318 -5.37 -4.83 -18.87
CA PHE A 318 -5.13 -4.12 -17.63
C PHE A 318 -4.97 -5.12 -16.49
N THR A 319 -3.79 -5.14 -15.88
CA THR A 319 -3.50 -5.93 -14.68
C THR A 319 -3.61 -5.04 -13.45
N PHE A 320 -4.45 -5.46 -12.50
CA PHE A 320 -4.70 -4.74 -11.28
C PHE A 320 -4.52 -5.68 -10.08
N VAL A 321 -3.58 -5.32 -9.21
CA VAL A 321 -3.34 -6.04 -7.96
C VAL A 321 -3.62 -5.10 -6.79
N GLU A 322 -4.43 -5.55 -5.84
CA GLU A 322 -4.78 -4.78 -4.66
C GLU A 322 -4.56 -5.58 -3.37
N GLN A 323 -4.34 -4.85 -2.28
CA GLN A 323 -4.36 -5.40 -0.93
C GLN A 323 -5.82 -5.74 -0.55
N ASP A 324 -6.08 -7.00 -0.17
CA ASP A 324 -7.42 -7.52 0.11
C ASP A 324 -7.92 -7.06 1.50
N MET A 325 -8.15 -5.75 1.64
CA MET A 325 -8.68 -5.11 2.85
C MET A 325 -9.57 -3.91 2.50
N CYS A 326 -10.41 -3.49 3.43
CA CYS A 326 -11.24 -2.29 3.26
C CYS A 326 -10.40 -1.02 3.44
N HIS A 327 -10.26 -0.23 2.36
CA HIS A 327 -9.51 1.04 2.37
C HIS A 327 -10.40 2.25 2.69
N GLY A 328 -11.73 2.07 2.66
CA GLY A 328 -12.74 3.13 2.86
C GLY A 328 -13.43 3.06 4.22
N GLY A 329 -14.46 3.89 4.40
CA GLY A 329 -15.30 3.89 5.60
C GLY A 329 -14.81 4.80 6.72
N SER A 330 -15.35 4.60 7.92
CA SER A 330 -15.01 5.32 9.14
C SER A 330 -13.58 4.97 9.61
N TYR A 331 -13.11 5.66 10.66
CA TYR A 331 -11.82 5.33 11.27
C TYR A 331 -11.82 3.89 11.83
N LEU A 332 -12.90 3.46 12.48
CA LEU A 332 -12.99 2.12 13.05
C LEU A 332 -13.02 1.04 11.96
N ASP A 333 -13.75 1.25 10.86
CA ASP A 333 -13.78 0.29 9.75
C ASP A 333 -12.36 0.02 9.21
N ARG A 334 -11.58 1.09 9.03
CA ARG A 334 -10.18 1.00 8.60
C ARG A 334 -9.29 0.37 9.67
N PHE A 335 -9.50 0.69 10.94
CA PHE A 335 -8.75 0.10 12.05
C PHE A 335 -8.95 -1.41 12.10
N VAL A 336 -10.19 -1.89 12.16
CA VAL A 336 -10.50 -3.32 12.24
C VAL A 336 -9.98 -4.06 11.02
N SER A 337 -10.30 -3.57 9.81
CA SER A 337 -9.87 -4.24 8.58
C SER A 337 -8.35 -4.31 8.44
N SER A 338 -7.63 -3.22 8.78
CA SER A 338 -6.17 -3.23 8.71
C SER A 338 -5.53 -4.05 9.82
N LEU A 339 -6.11 -4.10 11.03
CA LEU A 339 -5.58 -4.91 12.12
C LEU A 339 -5.59 -6.40 11.77
N HIS A 340 -6.70 -6.91 11.22
CA HIS A 340 -6.76 -8.29 10.71
C HIS A 340 -5.73 -8.54 9.61
N TYR A 341 -5.66 -7.63 8.63
CA TYR A 341 -4.74 -7.73 7.50
C TYR A 341 -3.27 -7.77 7.93
N TYR A 342 -2.83 -6.79 8.72
CA TYR A 342 -1.44 -6.70 9.15
C TYR A 342 -1.08 -7.75 10.19
N SER A 343 -2.02 -8.21 11.03
CA SER A 343 -1.76 -9.37 11.90
C SER A 343 -1.33 -10.59 11.09
N ALA A 344 -2.01 -10.88 9.98
CA ALA A 344 -1.63 -11.96 9.08
C ALA A 344 -0.29 -11.72 8.37
N ILE A 345 0.02 -10.48 7.94
CA ILE A 345 1.33 -10.17 7.34
C ILE A 345 2.46 -10.35 8.36
N PHE A 346 2.33 -9.80 9.57
CA PHE A 346 3.35 -9.92 10.61
C PHE A 346 3.55 -11.37 11.05
N ASP A 347 2.47 -12.15 11.16
CA ASP A 347 2.55 -13.59 11.38
C ASP A 347 3.31 -14.31 10.26
N SER A 348 3.03 -13.99 8.99
CA SER A 348 3.74 -14.56 7.85
C SER A 348 5.24 -14.24 7.85
N LEU A 349 5.63 -13.00 8.22
CA LEU A 349 7.03 -12.62 8.36
C LEU A 349 7.68 -13.33 9.56
N GLY A 350 6.96 -13.45 10.68
CA GLY A 350 7.46 -14.12 11.88
C GLY A 350 7.65 -15.63 11.71
N ALA A 351 6.86 -16.27 10.84
CA ALA A 351 7.07 -17.67 10.48
C ALA A 351 8.36 -17.86 9.67
N CYS A 352 8.70 -16.91 8.78
CA CYS A 352 9.86 -17.04 7.90
C CYS A 352 11.17 -16.45 8.48
N LEU A 353 11.07 -15.47 9.39
CA LEU A 353 12.21 -14.66 9.86
C LEU A 353 12.22 -14.53 11.38
N SER A 354 13.40 -14.68 11.98
CA SER A 354 13.58 -14.48 13.42
C SER A 354 13.28 -13.03 13.85
N SER A 355 12.96 -12.83 15.13
CA SER A 355 12.70 -11.49 15.69
C SER A 355 13.91 -10.54 15.60
N ASN A 356 15.13 -11.09 15.61
CA ASN A 356 16.36 -10.29 15.52
C ASN A 356 16.82 -10.04 14.07
N ASP A 357 16.06 -10.50 13.08
CA ASP A 357 16.40 -10.33 11.67
C ASP A 357 16.29 -8.86 11.26
N SER A 358 17.39 -8.26 10.80
CA SER A 358 17.41 -6.86 10.40
C SER A 358 16.54 -6.57 9.18
N ASN A 359 16.36 -7.52 8.26
CA ASN A 359 15.51 -7.34 7.10
C ASN A 359 14.04 -7.31 7.50
N ARG A 360 13.63 -8.20 8.42
CA ARG A 360 12.30 -8.17 9.03
C ARG A 360 12.00 -6.81 9.64
N ASN A 361 12.89 -6.32 10.50
CA ASN A 361 12.70 -5.04 11.19
C ASN A 361 12.62 -3.86 10.21
N GLN A 362 13.43 -3.87 9.15
CA GLN A 362 13.38 -2.83 8.11
C GLN A 362 12.06 -2.86 7.32
N VAL A 363 11.55 -4.04 6.97
CA VAL A 363 10.25 -4.18 6.29
C VAL A 363 9.11 -3.71 7.19
N GLU A 364 9.07 -4.19 8.43
CA GLU A 364 8.03 -3.83 9.39
C GLU A 364 8.00 -2.31 9.65
N HIS A 365 9.15 -1.68 9.83
CA HIS A 365 9.23 -0.25 10.14
C HIS A 365 9.08 0.66 8.91
N ASN A 366 9.76 0.39 7.80
CA ASN A 366 9.81 1.31 6.67
C ASN A 366 8.65 1.11 5.68
N ILE A 367 8.04 -0.09 5.65
CA ILE A 367 6.93 -0.44 4.76
C ILE A 367 5.64 -0.56 5.56
N LEU A 368 5.52 -1.58 6.43
CA LEU A 368 4.23 -1.94 7.03
C LEU A 368 3.69 -0.86 7.97
N TYR A 369 4.52 -0.36 8.89
CA TYR A 369 4.16 0.75 9.77
C TYR A 369 3.71 1.97 8.99
N ARG A 370 4.36 2.26 7.87
CA ARG A 370 4.02 3.43 7.05
C ARG A 370 2.65 3.29 6.41
N GLU A 371 2.32 2.11 5.93
CA GLU A 371 0.97 1.83 5.43
C GLU A 371 -0.08 1.92 6.55
N ILE A 372 0.18 1.28 7.69
CA ILE A 372 -0.69 1.35 8.89
C ILE A 372 -0.93 2.81 9.29
N ASN A 373 0.14 3.60 9.38
CA ASN A 373 0.08 5.01 9.75
C ASN A 373 -0.74 5.83 8.75
N ASN A 374 -0.60 5.57 7.46
CA ASN A 374 -1.42 6.24 6.45
C ASN A 374 -2.89 5.81 6.55
N ILE A 375 -3.19 4.52 6.68
CA ILE A 375 -4.56 4.00 6.79
C ILE A 375 -5.30 4.61 8.00
N LEU A 376 -4.62 4.71 9.14
CA LEU A 376 -5.17 5.25 10.38
C LEU A 376 -5.12 6.78 10.48
N ALA A 377 -4.45 7.46 9.55
CA ALA A 377 -4.36 8.93 9.55
C ALA A 377 -5.72 9.60 9.35
N ILE A 378 -5.77 10.90 9.68
CA ILE A 378 -6.90 11.76 9.35
C ILE A 378 -7.03 11.84 7.82
N GLY A 379 -8.22 11.58 7.29
CA GLY A 379 -8.45 11.47 5.85
C GLY A 379 -8.02 10.13 5.21
N GLY A 380 -7.63 9.13 6.01
CA GLY A 380 -7.26 7.79 5.51
C GLY A 380 -5.94 7.77 4.74
N SER A 381 -5.70 6.68 3.99
CA SER A 381 -4.40 6.39 3.35
C SER A 381 -3.89 7.48 2.41
N ALA A 382 -4.80 8.26 1.81
CA ALA A 382 -4.46 9.34 0.90
C ALA A 382 -3.94 10.61 1.60
N ARG A 383 -4.45 10.88 2.81
CA ARG A 383 -4.15 12.08 3.62
C ARG A 383 -4.32 13.42 2.88
N SER A 384 -5.10 13.43 1.80
CA SER A 384 -5.19 14.55 0.85
C SER A 384 -6.59 15.18 0.78
N GLY A 385 -7.59 14.57 1.42
CA GLY A 385 -9.00 14.97 1.30
C GLY A 385 -9.62 14.65 -0.06
N GLU A 386 -8.87 14.05 -0.98
CA GLU A 386 -9.37 13.56 -2.27
C GLU A 386 -10.36 12.42 -2.05
N GLU A 387 -11.42 12.41 -2.85
CA GLU A 387 -12.39 11.32 -2.84
C GLU A 387 -11.72 10.03 -3.34
N LYS A 388 -11.82 8.97 -2.52
CA LYS A 388 -11.28 7.65 -2.81
C LYS A 388 -12.40 6.66 -3.08
N LEU A 389 -12.17 5.78 -4.05
CA LEU A 389 -13.10 4.70 -4.35
C LEU A 389 -13.07 3.66 -3.23
N LYS A 390 -14.24 3.19 -2.81
CA LYS A 390 -14.37 2.13 -1.81
C LYS A 390 -13.91 0.78 -2.37
N GLU A 391 -14.35 0.45 -3.58
CA GLU A 391 -14.13 -0.85 -4.22
C GLU A 391 -13.74 -0.67 -5.70
N TRP A 392 -12.44 -0.69 -5.98
CA TRP A 392 -11.92 -0.44 -7.32
C TRP A 392 -12.44 -1.45 -8.37
N ARG A 393 -12.48 -2.74 -8.04
CA ARG A 393 -12.98 -3.78 -8.97
C ARG A 393 -14.45 -3.57 -9.35
N SER A 394 -15.28 -3.12 -8.41
CA SER A 394 -16.69 -2.81 -8.68
C SER A 394 -16.82 -1.67 -9.70
N GLU A 395 -16.02 -0.61 -9.57
CA GLU A 395 -16.00 0.50 -10.53
C GLU A 395 -15.40 0.09 -11.88
N LEU A 396 -14.36 -0.74 -11.88
CA LEU A 396 -13.76 -1.25 -13.11
C LEU A 396 -14.76 -2.10 -13.92
N ARG A 397 -15.59 -2.93 -13.28
CA ARG A 397 -16.65 -3.72 -13.95
C ARG A 397 -17.67 -2.87 -14.71
N LYS A 398 -17.83 -1.60 -14.37
CA LYS A 398 -18.74 -0.69 -15.06
C LYS A 398 -18.20 -0.23 -16.41
N CYS A 399 -16.88 -0.30 -16.64
CA CYS A 399 -16.24 0.21 -17.85
C CYS A 399 -15.27 -0.74 -18.57
N LEU A 400 -14.84 -1.81 -17.89
CA LEU A 400 -13.97 -2.86 -18.40
C LEU A 400 -14.59 -4.23 -18.13
N MET A 401 -14.16 -5.22 -18.91
CA MET A 401 -14.54 -6.61 -18.73
C MET A 401 -13.46 -7.33 -17.93
N GLU A 402 -13.84 -7.92 -16.79
CA GLU A 402 -12.94 -8.78 -16.03
C GLU A 402 -12.68 -10.07 -16.80
N VAL A 403 -11.41 -10.47 -16.91
CA VAL A 403 -10.97 -11.69 -17.57
C VAL A 403 -10.40 -12.64 -16.51
N PRO A 404 -10.92 -13.87 -16.39
CA PRO A 404 -10.38 -14.85 -15.46
C PRO A 404 -8.88 -15.06 -15.67
N MET A 405 -8.11 -15.04 -14.59
CA MET A 405 -6.69 -15.38 -14.66
C MET A 405 -6.53 -16.86 -14.99
N SER A 406 -5.53 -17.19 -15.81
CA SER A 406 -5.36 -18.53 -16.37
C SER A 406 -4.90 -19.56 -15.34
N ALA A 407 -5.11 -20.84 -15.67
CA ALA A 407 -4.54 -21.97 -14.92
C ALA A 407 -3.00 -21.91 -14.87
N ASN A 408 -2.36 -21.35 -15.89
CA ASN A 408 -0.91 -21.12 -15.91
C ASN A 408 -0.50 -20.04 -14.90
N SER A 409 -1.26 -18.95 -14.78
CA SER A 409 -1.03 -17.91 -13.76
C SER A 409 -1.11 -18.51 -12.36
N MET A 410 -2.12 -19.36 -12.12
CA MET A 410 -2.25 -20.13 -10.89
C MET A 410 -1.05 -21.06 -10.67
N ALA A 411 -0.67 -21.85 -11.67
CA ALA A 411 0.43 -22.82 -11.56
C ALA A 411 1.80 -22.15 -11.32
N GLN A 412 2.08 -21.04 -11.99
CA GLN A 412 3.32 -20.27 -11.79
C GLN A 412 3.37 -19.64 -10.40
N ALA A 413 2.24 -19.10 -9.91
CA ALA A 413 2.16 -18.58 -8.55
C ALA A 413 2.36 -19.69 -7.50
N TRP A 414 1.79 -20.88 -7.72
CA TRP A 414 2.03 -22.05 -6.87
C TRP A 414 3.49 -22.49 -6.85
N LEU A 415 4.14 -22.56 -8.02
CA LEU A 415 5.55 -22.91 -8.11
C LEU A 415 6.42 -21.90 -7.35
N MET A 416 6.13 -20.59 -7.50
CA MET A 416 6.82 -19.54 -6.77
C MET A 416 6.73 -19.71 -5.25
N LEU A 417 5.56 -20.07 -4.72
CA LEU A 417 5.39 -20.35 -3.29
C LEU A 417 6.15 -21.59 -2.84
N ASN A 418 6.14 -22.67 -3.64
CA ASN A 418 6.85 -23.92 -3.31
C ASN A 418 8.38 -23.79 -3.36
N MET A 419 8.91 -22.80 -4.07
CA MET A 419 10.34 -22.51 -4.08
C MET A 419 10.83 -21.76 -2.83
N GLN A 420 9.92 -21.32 -1.95
CA GLN A 420 10.30 -20.70 -0.69
C GLN A 420 10.53 -21.76 0.39
N SER A 421 11.59 -21.55 1.17
CA SER A 421 12.02 -22.46 2.23
C SER A 421 11.03 -22.59 3.39
N ASN A 422 10.04 -21.72 3.51
CA ASN A 422 8.98 -21.82 4.52
C ASN A 422 7.63 -21.28 4.04
N ASN A 423 6.85 -22.13 3.35
CA ASN A 423 5.56 -21.77 2.74
C ASN A 423 4.32 -22.23 3.54
N GLN A 424 4.48 -22.79 4.74
CA GLN A 424 3.44 -23.57 5.43
C GLN A 424 2.15 -22.81 5.79
N GLY A 425 2.10 -21.48 5.64
CA GLY A 425 0.88 -20.70 5.77
C GLY A 425 0.38 -20.06 4.48
N PHE A 426 1.14 -20.03 3.39
CA PHE A 426 0.69 -19.39 2.15
C PHE A 426 -0.19 -20.34 1.32
N SER A 427 -1.30 -19.82 0.82
CA SER A 427 -2.16 -20.54 -0.12
C SER A 427 -2.68 -19.62 -1.23
N LEU A 428 -3.10 -20.23 -2.34
CA LEU A 428 -3.70 -19.55 -3.48
C LEU A 428 -5.12 -20.06 -3.69
N VAL A 429 -6.06 -19.13 -3.86
CA VAL A 429 -7.45 -19.45 -4.21
C VAL A 429 -7.90 -18.60 -5.37
N GLN A 430 -8.90 -19.09 -6.11
CA GLN A 430 -9.58 -18.31 -7.13
C GLN A 430 -10.73 -17.54 -6.48
N GLY A 431 -10.73 -16.22 -6.66
CA GLY A 431 -11.77 -15.33 -6.18
C GLY A 431 -12.87 -15.09 -7.22
N GLU A 432 -13.79 -14.20 -6.88
CA GLU A 432 -14.82 -13.68 -7.80
C GLU A 432 -14.20 -13.20 -9.12
N GLY A 433 -14.88 -13.39 -10.24
CA GLY A 433 -14.40 -12.95 -11.56
C GLY A 433 -13.19 -13.71 -12.10
N GLY A 434 -12.74 -14.77 -11.40
CA GLY A 434 -11.55 -15.53 -11.77
C GLY A 434 -10.23 -14.86 -11.37
N ALA A 435 -10.27 -13.87 -10.48
CA ALA A 435 -9.09 -13.27 -9.86
C ALA A 435 -8.30 -14.29 -9.03
N LEU A 436 -6.99 -14.09 -8.88
CA LEU A 436 -6.15 -14.90 -8.00
C LEU A 436 -5.97 -14.20 -6.66
N LYS A 437 -6.19 -14.92 -5.56
CA LYS A 437 -5.97 -14.41 -4.21
C LYS A 437 -4.82 -15.16 -3.55
N LEU A 438 -3.82 -14.41 -3.07
CA LEU A 438 -2.80 -14.90 -2.15
C LEU A 438 -3.33 -14.76 -0.72
N ARG A 439 -3.29 -15.86 0.04
CA ARG A 439 -3.72 -15.91 1.44
C ARG A 439 -2.56 -16.32 2.34
N TRP A 440 -2.62 -15.86 3.59
CA TRP A 440 -1.87 -16.44 4.71
C TRP A 440 -2.86 -17.06 5.69
N LYS A 441 -2.76 -18.38 5.88
CA LYS A 441 -3.77 -19.20 6.54
C LYS A 441 -5.13 -18.88 5.91
N ASP A 442 -6.09 -18.40 6.70
CA ASP A 442 -7.41 -18.03 6.22
C ASP A 442 -7.56 -16.57 5.78
N THR A 443 -6.55 -15.72 5.98
CA THR A 443 -6.64 -14.30 5.66
C THR A 443 -6.17 -14.04 4.23
N SER A 444 -7.02 -13.41 3.41
CA SER A 444 -6.63 -12.94 2.07
C SER A 444 -5.77 -11.70 2.17
N LEU A 445 -4.67 -11.66 1.40
CA LEU A 445 -3.67 -10.58 1.46
C LEU A 445 -3.61 -9.78 0.17
N TYR A 446 -3.49 -10.44 -0.98
CA TYR A 446 -3.39 -9.76 -2.27
C TYR A 446 -4.36 -10.40 -3.26
N THR A 447 -5.11 -9.57 -3.96
CA THR A 447 -6.00 -9.98 -5.05
C THR A 447 -5.46 -9.45 -6.36
N ALA A 448 -5.04 -10.35 -7.25
CA ALA A 448 -4.63 -10.05 -8.62
C ALA A 448 -5.82 -10.28 -9.56
N SER A 449 -6.10 -9.32 -10.42
CA SER A 449 -7.20 -9.35 -11.39
C SER A 449 -6.73 -8.86 -12.76
N SER A 450 -7.38 -9.35 -13.81
CA SER A 450 -7.10 -8.99 -15.20
C SER A 450 -8.36 -8.43 -15.84
N TRP A 451 -8.18 -7.43 -16.70
CA TRP A 451 -9.26 -6.69 -17.33
C TRP A 451 -8.92 -6.43 -18.79
N THR A 452 -9.95 -6.33 -19.62
CA THR A 452 -9.83 -5.89 -21.01
C THR A 452 -10.90 -4.87 -21.34
N ARG A 453 -10.69 -4.10 -22.40
CA ARG A 453 -11.69 -3.16 -22.90
C ARG A 453 -13.00 -3.90 -23.21
N CYS A 454 -14.14 -3.32 -22.81
CA CYS A 454 -15.44 -3.81 -23.25
C CYS A 454 -15.53 -3.71 -24.78
N ASN A 455 -15.71 -4.85 -25.45
CA ASN A 455 -16.12 -4.88 -26.85
C ASN A 455 -17.58 -4.42 -26.91
N VAL A 456 -17.81 -3.11 -26.92
CA VAL A 456 -19.09 -2.59 -27.38
C VAL A 456 -19.10 -2.86 -28.88
N GLY A 457 -19.77 -3.94 -29.27
CA GLY A 457 -20.02 -4.23 -30.67
C GLY A 457 -20.62 -2.98 -31.31
N VAL A 458 -20.06 -2.59 -32.45
CA VAL A 458 -20.72 -1.67 -33.38
C VAL A 458 -22.03 -2.36 -33.75
N ALA A 459 -23.11 -1.99 -33.08
CA ALA A 459 -24.47 -2.42 -33.37
C ALA A 459 -25.12 -1.38 -34.28
#